data_AF-A0A386HSD8-F1
#
_entry.id   AF-A0A386HSD8-F1
#
_cell.length_a   1.000
_cell.length_b   1.000
_cell.length_c   1.000
_cell.angle_alpha   90.00
_cell.angle_beta   90.00
_cell.angle_gamma   90.00
#
_symmetry.space_group_name_H-M   'P 1'
#
loop_
_entity.id
_entity.type
_entity.pdbx_description
1 polymer ?
#
loop_
_entity_poly.entity_id
_entity_poly.type
_entity_poly.pdbx_seq_one_letter_code
_entity_poly.pdbx_strand_id
1 'polypeptide(L)'
;MGGTQIGGNINLFVFVLSVVIILISIFRNSIIRYQLEHSQHKNLFYYIIDRIQLDDKFNMAGKQMERVKLNYQNFSTYDFIRDNSLRTQIGSKKSRAWKVIAIYTIFLAAMLFISKRFFLNMDTSTMLVILGAIAIGYYFLFNDANGQPLKEQPLISFDPDSLHIFNKKISWNHLIDWQYNAGGKTTSSNVTLYYQNAQLDIKTMNIELKTLNISKIDLVLLLTVFKEKYGQSVY
;
A
#
# COMPACT_ATOMS: atom_id res chain seq x y z
N MET A 1 -35.11 -17.78 -38.65
CA MET A 1 -33.90 -18.49 -38.20
C MET A 1 -32.76 -17.48 -38.16
N GLY A 2 -32.28 -17.12 -36.98
CA GLY A 2 -31.26 -16.09 -36.80
C GLY A 2 -30.77 -16.12 -35.36
N GLY A 3 -30.27 -17.29 -34.95
CA GLY A 3 -29.69 -17.50 -33.63
C GLY A 3 -28.16 -17.39 -33.70
N THR A 4 -27.60 -16.81 -32.64
CA THR A 4 -26.25 -17.06 -32.11
C THR A 4 -25.05 -16.56 -32.92
N GLN A 5 -24.66 -15.29 -32.68
CA GLN A 5 -23.24 -14.87 -32.72
C GLN A 5 -22.74 -14.21 -31.41
N ILE A 6 -23.63 -13.94 -30.45
CA ILE A 6 -23.28 -13.15 -29.25
C ILE A 6 -22.44 -13.97 -28.24
N GLY A 7 -22.61 -15.31 -28.18
CA GLY A 7 -21.88 -16.17 -27.25
C GLY A 7 -20.37 -16.30 -27.51
N GLY A 8 -19.93 -16.17 -28.77
CA GLY A 8 -18.50 -16.26 -29.13
C GLY A 8 -17.69 -15.06 -28.63
N ASN A 9 -18.27 -13.86 -28.70
CA ASN A 9 -17.58 -12.62 -28.33
C ASN A 9 -17.39 -12.48 -26.81
N ILE A 10 -18.33 -13.02 -26.01
CA ILE A 10 -18.28 -12.96 -24.54
C ILE A 10 -17.20 -13.90 -24.00
N ASN A 11 -17.10 -15.12 -24.54
CA ASN A 11 -16.04 -16.06 -24.18
C ASN A 11 -14.66 -15.54 -24.55
N LEU A 12 -14.52 -14.88 -25.69
CA LEU A 12 -13.28 -14.25 -26.12
C LEU A 12 -12.89 -13.08 -25.20
N PHE A 13 -13.85 -12.26 -24.76
CA PHE A 13 -13.61 -11.17 -23.82
C PHE A 13 -13.16 -11.65 -22.44
N VAL A 14 -13.82 -12.67 -21.88
CA VAL A 14 -13.44 -13.27 -20.59
C VAL A 14 -12.05 -13.90 -20.67
N PHE A 15 -11.74 -14.56 -21.79
CA PHE A 15 -10.42 -15.13 -22.03
C PHE A 15 -9.36 -14.02 -22.07
N VAL A 16 -9.59 -12.95 -22.84
CA VAL A 16 -8.67 -11.80 -22.92
C VAL A 16 -8.47 -11.15 -21.56
N LEU A 17 -9.54 -10.91 -20.79
CA LEU A 17 -9.45 -10.31 -19.45
C LEU A 17 -8.65 -11.20 -18.48
N SER A 18 -8.88 -12.51 -18.52
CA SER A 18 -8.16 -13.49 -17.69
C SER A 18 -6.68 -13.53 -18.05
N VAL A 19 -6.36 -13.53 -19.35
CA VAL A 19 -4.98 -13.46 -19.86
C VAL A 19 -4.31 -12.18 -19.40
N VAL A 20 -4.98 -11.02 -19.50
CA VAL A 20 -4.43 -9.73 -19.01
C VAL A 20 -4.13 -9.77 -17.51
N ILE A 21 -5.03 -10.31 -16.68
CA ILE A 21 -4.81 -10.43 -15.23
C ILE A 21 -3.65 -11.38 -14.91
N ILE A 22 -3.53 -12.49 -15.64
CA ILE A 22 -2.43 -13.45 -15.51
C ILE A 22 -1.11 -12.80 -15.92
N LEU A 23 -1.08 -12.09 -17.05
CA LEU A 23 0.09 -11.36 -17.52
C LEU A 23 0.51 -10.27 -16.52
N ILE A 24 -0.43 -9.48 -15.97
CA ILE A 24 -0.12 -8.50 -14.91
C ILE A 24 0.47 -9.19 -13.68
N SER A 25 -0.02 -10.37 -13.32
CA SER A 25 0.50 -11.14 -12.17
C SER A 25 1.92 -11.68 -12.41
N ILE A 26 2.19 -12.19 -13.62
CA ILE A 26 3.52 -12.70 -14.02
C ILE A 26 4.53 -11.56 -14.17
N PHE A 27 4.14 -10.49 -14.87
CA PHE A 27 4.98 -9.32 -15.11
C PHE A 27 5.03 -8.34 -13.95
N ARG A 28 4.28 -8.58 -12.86
CA ARG A 28 4.26 -7.71 -11.68
C ARG A 28 5.67 -7.34 -11.22
N ASN A 29 6.56 -8.32 -11.13
CA ASN A 29 7.93 -8.09 -10.67
C ASN A 29 8.75 -7.30 -11.69
N SER A 30 8.54 -7.52 -13.00
CA SER A 30 9.17 -6.74 -14.06
C SER A 30 8.67 -5.30 -14.12
N ILE A 31 7.37 -5.07 -13.89
CA ILE A 31 6.77 -3.74 -13.83
C ILE A 31 7.31 -2.97 -12.62
N ILE A 32 7.35 -3.61 -11.44
CA ILE A 32 7.92 -3.02 -10.23
C ILE A 32 9.40 -2.67 -10.47
N ARG A 33 10.18 -3.60 -11.04
CA ARG A 33 11.59 -3.36 -11.37
C ARG A 33 11.77 -2.22 -12.37
N TYR A 34 10.97 -2.17 -13.43
CA TYR A 34 11.01 -1.10 -14.42
C TYR A 34 10.70 0.27 -13.78
N GLN A 35 9.68 0.34 -12.92
CA GLN A 35 9.35 1.56 -12.18
C GLN A 35 10.46 1.97 -11.21
N LEU A 36 11.10 1.01 -10.53
CA LEU A 36 12.26 1.27 -9.68
C LEU A 36 13.46 1.79 -10.48
N GLU A 37 13.70 1.22 -11.66
CA GLU A 37 14.78 1.62 -12.56
C GLU A 37 14.53 2.98 -13.23
N HIS A 38 13.30 3.49 -13.26
CA HIS A 38 12.97 4.81 -13.82
C HIS A 38 12.57 5.85 -12.77
N SER A 39 12.54 5.47 -11.50
CA SER A 39 12.28 6.39 -10.38
C SER A 39 13.43 7.41 -10.25
N GLN A 40 13.08 8.65 -9.91
CA GLN A 40 14.08 9.69 -9.63
C GLN A 40 14.89 9.40 -8.36
N HIS A 41 14.38 8.55 -7.46
CA HIS A 41 14.98 8.25 -6.16
C HIS A 41 15.35 6.76 -6.01
N LYS A 42 15.95 6.16 -7.04
CA LYS A 42 16.25 4.71 -7.11
C LYS A 42 16.92 4.17 -5.84
N ASN A 43 17.95 4.86 -5.36
CA ASN A 43 18.75 4.42 -4.21
C ASN A 43 17.94 4.39 -2.91
N LEU A 44 17.01 5.34 -2.70
CA LEU A 44 16.10 5.35 -1.56
C LEU A 44 15.17 4.14 -1.60
N PHE A 45 14.59 3.85 -2.77
CA PHE A 45 13.69 2.73 -2.93
C PHE A 45 14.39 1.39 -2.73
N TYR A 46 15.60 1.21 -3.25
CA TYR A 46 16.37 -0.02 -3.01
C TYR A 46 16.70 -0.22 -1.53
N TYR A 47 17.15 0.83 -0.83
CA TYR A 47 17.38 0.78 0.62
C TYR A 47 16.12 0.33 1.39
N ILE A 48 14.95 0.79 0.96
CA ILE A 48 13.68 0.44 1.59
C ILE A 48 13.27 -1.00 1.27
N ILE A 49 13.52 -1.49 0.05
CA ILE A 49 13.26 -2.87 -0.33
C ILE A 49 14.12 -3.82 0.51
N ASP A 50 15.39 -3.49 0.69
CA ASP A 50 16.34 -4.23 1.54
C ASP A 50 15.89 -4.22 3.02
N ARG A 51 15.62 -3.05 3.60
CA ARG A 51 15.14 -2.91 4.99
C ARG A 51 13.79 -3.58 5.26
N ILE A 52 12.90 -3.71 4.26
CA ILE A 52 11.61 -4.42 4.38
C ILE A 52 11.80 -5.94 4.16
N GLN A 53 13.02 -6.42 3.88
CA GLN A 53 13.33 -7.82 3.55
C GLN A 53 12.45 -8.32 2.39
N LEU A 54 12.22 -7.48 1.38
CA LEU A 54 11.56 -7.90 0.14
C LEU A 54 12.50 -8.67 -0.79
N ASP A 55 13.80 -8.68 -0.50
CA ASP A 55 14.86 -9.30 -1.30
C ASP A 55 14.67 -10.81 -1.55
N ASP A 56 14.04 -11.56 -0.66
CA ASP A 56 13.74 -12.98 -0.93
C ASP A 56 12.81 -13.20 -2.15
N LYS A 57 12.08 -12.16 -2.59
CA LYS A 57 11.19 -12.20 -3.76
C LYS A 57 11.70 -11.45 -4.98
N PHE A 58 12.67 -10.57 -4.79
CA PHE A 58 13.34 -9.85 -5.86
C PHE A 58 14.78 -10.33 -5.83
N ASN A 59 15.18 -11.22 -6.73
CA ASN A 59 16.59 -11.64 -6.90
C ASN A 59 17.48 -10.41 -7.16
N MET A 60 17.82 -9.69 -6.10
CA MET A 60 18.71 -8.52 -6.03
C MET A 60 20.12 -8.99 -5.63
N ALA A 61 20.39 -10.29 -5.72
CA ALA A 61 21.70 -10.87 -5.51
C ALA A 61 22.72 -10.22 -6.47
N GLY A 62 23.61 -9.40 -5.91
CA GLY A 62 24.81 -8.92 -6.60
C GLY A 62 25.03 -7.42 -6.63
N LYS A 63 24.08 -6.58 -6.18
CA LYS A 63 24.39 -5.17 -5.94
C LYS A 63 24.58 -4.96 -4.45
N GLN A 64 25.81 -5.19 -3.97
CA GLN A 64 26.26 -4.59 -2.72
C GLN A 64 25.97 -3.10 -2.83
N MET A 65 24.90 -2.66 -2.17
CA MET A 65 24.68 -1.24 -1.96
C MET A 65 25.78 -0.83 -1.00
N GLU A 66 26.86 -0.25 -1.54
CA GLU A 66 27.56 0.82 -0.82
C GLU A 66 26.48 1.62 -0.09
N ARG A 67 26.65 1.87 1.20
CA ARG A 67 25.78 2.81 1.93
C ARG A 67 25.91 4.15 1.23
N VAL A 68 25.15 4.33 0.14
CA VAL A 68 25.13 5.57 -0.61
C VAL A 68 24.56 6.54 0.39
N LYS A 69 25.41 7.44 0.88
CA LYS A 69 24.99 8.67 1.55
C LYS A 69 24.10 9.37 0.54
N LEU A 70 22.82 9.01 0.57
CA LEU A 70 21.77 9.68 -0.17
C LEU A 70 21.93 11.14 0.23
N ASN A 71 22.19 12.00 -0.76
CA ASN A 71 22.44 13.41 -0.50
C ASN A 71 21.09 14.10 -0.19
N TYR A 72 20.53 13.74 0.96
CA TYR A 72 19.23 14.17 1.45
C TYR A 72 19.21 15.66 1.79
N GLN A 73 20.36 16.33 1.79
CA GLN A 73 20.47 17.77 2.02
C GLN A 73 19.89 18.60 0.86
N ASN A 74 19.84 18.07 -0.37
CA ASN A 74 19.50 18.86 -1.55
C ASN A 74 18.07 18.68 -2.09
N PHE A 75 17.26 17.78 -1.54
CA PHE A 75 15.88 17.59 -2.00
C PHE A 75 14.87 18.13 -0.97
N SER A 76 13.81 18.78 -1.45
CA SER A 76 12.71 19.27 -0.61
C SER A 76 11.85 18.11 -0.10
N THR A 77 11.58 18.07 1.21
CA THR A 77 10.76 17.01 1.82
C THR A 77 9.33 17.09 1.29
N TYR A 78 8.83 18.32 1.13
CA TYR A 78 7.49 18.57 0.65
C TYR A 78 7.33 18.14 -0.80
N ASP A 79 8.32 18.41 -1.66
CA ASP A 79 8.28 17.95 -3.05
C ASP A 79 8.32 16.42 -3.10
N PHE A 80 9.17 15.78 -2.30
CA PHE A 80 9.19 14.32 -2.20
C PHE A 80 7.87 13.72 -1.72
N ILE A 81 7.26 14.29 -0.66
CA ILE A 81 5.96 13.86 -0.15
C ILE A 81 4.90 13.99 -1.23
N ARG A 82 4.87 15.12 -1.95
CA ARG A 82 3.92 15.40 -3.03
C ARG A 82 4.10 14.44 -4.21
N ASP A 83 5.33 14.28 -4.68
CA ASP A 83 5.66 13.49 -5.87
C ASP A 83 5.42 11.99 -5.64
N ASN A 84 5.49 11.53 -4.38
CA ASN A 84 5.18 10.15 -3.99
C ASN A 84 3.77 9.99 -3.38
N SER A 85 2.95 11.04 -3.38
CA SER A 85 1.59 11.04 -2.80
C SER A 85 1.53 10.51 -1.36
N LEU A 86 2.54 10.83 -0.56
CA LEU A 86 2.67 10.34 0.82
C LEU A 86 1.82 11.18 1.78
N ARG A 87 1.34 10.51 2.84
CA ARG A 87 0.56 11.14 3.91
C ARG A 87 1.41 11.21 5.17
N THR A 88 1.78 12.41 5.59
CA THR A 88 2.55 12.64 6.83
C THR A 88 1.71 12.51 8.10
N GLN A 89 0.38 12.52 7.97
CA GLN A 89 -0.55 12.29 9.08
C GLN A 89 -1.29 10.96 8.84
N ILE A 90 -1.20 10.06 9.82
CA ILE A 90 -1.68 8.69 9.72
C ILE A 90 -2.70 8.45 10.83
N GLY A 91 -3.90 8.03 10.43
CA GLY A 91 -5.00 7.72 11.34
C GLY A 91 -5.18 6.22 11.57
N SER A 92 -6.21 5.90 12.36
CA SER A 92 -6.67 4.53 12.56
C SER A 92 -7.16 3.92 11.24
N LYS A 93 -6.89 2.63 11.05
CA LYS A 93 -7.43 1.87 9.92
C LYS A 93 -8.93 1.69 10.14
N LYS A 94 -9.73 2.37 9.33
CA LYS A 94 -11.18 2.16 9.35
C LYS A 94 -11.50 0.78 8.77
N SER A 95 -12.31 0.02 9.50
CA SER A 95 -12.82 -1.25 9.00
C SER A 95 -13.57 -1.01 7.69
N ARG A 96 -13.14 -1.71 6.64
CA ARG A 96 -13.83 -1.71 5.34
C ARG A 96 -14.91 -2.78 5.28
N ALA A 97 -15.12 -3.54 6.36
CA ALA A 97 -16.06 -4.65 6.40
C ALA A 97 -17.48 -4.21 6.03
N TRP A 98 -17.93 -3.04 6.51
CA TRP A 98 -19.26 -2.52 6.15
C TRP A 98 -19.39 -2.23 4.65
N LYS A 99 -18.32 -1.76 3.98
CA LYS A 99 -18.32 -1.57 2.52
C LYS A 99 -18.42 -2.91 1.81
N VAL A 100 -17.67 -3.91 2.27
CA VAL A 100 -17.70 -5.28 1.73
C VAL A 100 -19.08 -5.89 1.90
N ILE A 101 -19.70 -5.73 3.07
CA ILE A 101 -21.08 -6.20 3.35
C ILE A 101 -22.06 -5.50 2.41
N ALA A 102 -22.01 -4.16 2.31
CA ALA A 102 -22.88 -3.40 1.42
C ALA A 102 -22.73 -3.85 -0.05
N ILE A 103 -21.51 -4.11 -0.51
CA ILE A 103 -21.23 -4.64 -1.85
C ILE A 103 -21.85 -6.02 -2.02
N TYR A 104 -21.67 -6.92 -1.05
CA TYR A 104 -22.24 -8.27 -1.11
C TYR A 104 -23.77 -8.24 -1.12
N THR A 105 -24.37 -7.34 -0.35
CA THR A 105 -25.83 -7.14 -0.31
C THR A 105 -26.36 -6.58 -1.63
N ILE A 106 -25.70 -5.57 -2.22
CA ILE A 106 -26.08 -5.02 -3.54
C ILE A 106 -25.92 -6.09 -4.62
N PHE A 107 -24.83 -6.87 -4.57
CA PHE A 107 -24.59 -7.98 -5.49
C PHE A 107 -25.69 -9.04 -5.42
N LEU A 108 -26.05 -9.48 -4.21
CA LEU A 108 -27.15 -10.44 -4.00
C LEU A 108 -28.50 -9.85 -4.46
N ALA A 109 -28.77 -8.58 -4.20
CA ALA A 109 -29.99 -7.91 -4.64
C ALA A 109 -30.07 -7.81 -6.17
N ALA A 110 -28.96 -7.47 -6.84
CA ALA A 110 -28.86 -7.45 -8.29
C ALA A 110 -29.04 -8.85 -8.88
N MET A 111 -28.42 -9.88 -8.29
CA MET A 111 -28.62 -11.28 -8.67
C MET A 111 -30.10 -11.70 -8.58
N LEU A 112 -30.77 -11.35 -7.47
CA LEU A 112 -32.20 -11.66 -7.26
C LEU A 112 -33.13 -10.87 -8.19
N PHE A 113 -32.79 -9.62 -8.52
CA PHE A 113 -33.57 -8.80 -9.43
C PHE A 113 -33.44 -9.26 -10.88
N ILE A 114 -32.22 -9.60 -11.32
CA ILE A 114 -31.96 -10.15 -12.64
C ILE A 114 -32.58 -11.54 -12.75
N SER A 115 -32.47 -12.39 -11.72
CA SER A 115 -33.11 -13.72 -11.75
C SER A 115 -34.63 -13.65 -11.83
N LYS A 116 -35.28 -12.66 -11.19
CA LYS A 116 -36.73 -12.46 -11.29
C LYS A 116 -37.21 -11.84 -12.61
N ARG A 117 -36.41 -10.98 -13.26
CA ARG A 117 -36.86 -10.23 -14.46
C ARG A 117 -36.28 -10.72 -15.80
N PHE A 118 -35.14 -11.41 -15.82
CA PHE A 118 -34.36 -11.64 -17.04
C PHE A 118 -34.18 -13.12 -17.44
N PHE A 119 -34.80 -14.05 -16.72
CA PHE A 119 -34.68 -15.50 -16.95
C PHE A 119 -35.20 -16.00 -18.32
N LEU A 120 -35.76 -15.13 -19.16
CA LEU A 120 -36.35 -15.57 -20.41
C LEU A 120 -35.44 -15.46 -21.64
N ASN A 121 -34.36 -14.65 -21.66
CA ASN A 121 -33.62 -14.41 -22.92
C ASN A 121 -32.11 -14.09 -22.85
N MET A 122 -31.48 -14.02 -21.68
CA MET A 122 -30.02 -13.78 -21.60
C MET A 122 -29.25 -15.06 -21.26
N ASP A 123 -28.18 -15.32 -22.01
CA ASP A 123 -27.24 -16.39 -21.70
C ASP A 123 -26.53 -16.11 -20.36
N THR A 124 -26.50 -17.12 -19.50
CA THR A 124 -25.83 -17.17 -18.19
C THR A 124 -24.42 -16.58 -18.21
N SER A 125 -23.69 -16.80 -19.32
CA SER A 125 -22.34 -16.28 -19.56
C SER A 125 -22.29 -14.75 -19.58
N THR A 126 -23.27 -14.11 -20.22
CA THR A 126 -23.39 -12.64 -20.33
C THR A 126 -23.64 -12.00 -18.96
N MET A 127 -24.47 -12.67 -18.15
CA MET A 127 -24.81 -12.21 -16.81
C MET A 127 -23.58 -12.22 -15.88
N LEU A 128 -22.76 -13.28 -15.93
CA LEU A 128 -21.52 -13.37 -15.16
C LEU A 128 -20.51 -12.27 -15.54
N VAL A 129 -20.43 -11.92 -16.83
CA VAL A 129 -19.51 -10.86 -17.29
C VAL A 129 -19.94 -9.48 -16.82
N ILE A 130 -21.23 -9.15 -16.92
CA ILE A 130 -21.75 -7.86 -16.43
C ILE A 130 -21.53 -7.74 -14.92
N LEU A 131 -21.79 -8.81 -14.18
CA LEU A 131 -21.57 -8.85 -12.72
C LEU A 131 -20.09 -8.74 -12.36
N GLY A 132 -19.19 -9.40 -13.10
CA GLY A 132 -17.75 -9.27 -12.95
C GLY A 132 -17.26 -7.85 -13.23
N ALA A 133 -17.74 -7.23 -14.30
CA ALA A 133 -17.40 -5.85 -14.66
C ALA A 133 -17.88 -4.83 -13.61
N ILE A 134 -19.09 -5.01 -13.07
CA ILE A 134 -19.62 -4.17 -11.98
C ILE A 134 -18.77 -4.37 -10.72
N ALA A 135 -18.43 -5.60 -10.35
CA ALA A 135 -17.59 -5.87 -9.17
C ALA A 135 -16.19 -5.25 -9.30
N ILE A 136 -15.57 -5.34 -10.48
CA ILE A 136 -14.27 -4.72 -10.77
C ILE A 136 -14.37 -3.20 -10.76
N GLY A 137 -15.35 -2.61 -11.45
CA GLY A 137 -15.56 -1.17 -11.48
C GLY A 137 -15.79 -0.58 -10.09
N TYR A 138 -16.58 -1.26 -9.25
CA TYR A 138 -16.81 -0.85 -7.86
C TYR A 138 -15.56 -1.02 -6.98
N TYR A 139 -14.76 -2.08 -7.19
CA TYR A 139 -13.48 -2.21 -6.51
C TYR A 139 -12.59 -1.00 -6.78
N PHE A 140 -12.45 -0.58 -8.04
CA PHE A 140 -11.64 0.59 -8.37
C PHE A 140 -12.22 1.92 -7.85
N LEU A 141 -13.54 2.10 -7.90
CA LEU A 141 -14.18 3.35 -7.45
C LEU A 141 -14.18 3.55 -5.92
N PHE A 142 -14.20 2.46 -5.12
CA PHE A 142 -14.33 2.54 -3.66
C PHE A 142 -13.09 2.12 -2.89
N ASN A 143 -12.09 1.56 -3.58
CA ASN A 143 -10.77 1.24 -3.03
C ASN A 143 -9.80 2.43 -3.14
N ASP A 144 -10.32 3.66 -3.10
CA ASP A 144 -9.52 4.85 -2.93
C ASP A 144 -8.82 4.77 -1.55
N ALA A 145 -7.64 4.15 -1.58
CA ALA A 145 -6.81 3.87 -0.43
C ALA A 145 -6.21 5.17 0.14
N ASN A 146 -6.25 6.25 -0.65
CA ASN A 146 -5.50 7.47 -0.42
C ASN A 146 -6.39 8.73 -0.38
N GLY A 147 -7.72 8.59 -0.27
CA GLY A 147 -8.65 9.71 -0.37
C GLY A 147 -9.43 10.12 0.90
N GLN A 148 -9.49 9.29 1.96
CA GLN A 148 -10.33 9.68 3.11
C GLN A 148 -9.65 10.76 3.95
N PRO A 149 -10.31 11.92 4.20
CA PRO A 149 -9.82 12.92 5.14
C PRO A 149 -9.85 12.35 6.55
N LEU A 150 -8.80 12.65 7.32
CA LEU A 150 -8.72 12.36 8.75
C LEU A 150 -9.84 13.13 9.46
N LYS A 151 -10.94 12.44 9.80
CA LYS A 151 -11.98 12.99 10.69
C LYS A 151 -11.59 12.92 12.17
N GLU A 152 -10.52 12.20 12.50
CA GLU A 152 -10.01 11.95 13.86
C GLU A 152 -8.58 12.45 13.97
N GLN A 153 -8.12 12.74 15.20
CA GLN A 153 -6.73 13.11 15.46
C GLN A 153 -5.78 12.03 14.92
N PRO A 154 -4.69 12.41 14.23
CA PRO A 154 -3.75 11.45 13.68
C PRO A 154 -3.08 10.66 14.81
N LEU A 155 -2.99 9.34 14.63
CA LEU A 155 -2.25 8.45 15.52
C LEU A 155 -0.75 8.60 15.31
N ILE A 156 -0.31 8.97 14.11
CA ILE A 156 1.10 9.26 13.84
C ILE A 156 1.18 10.54 12.99
N SER A 157 2.04 11.48 13.37
CA SER A 157 2.39 12.62 12.52
C SER A 157 3.90 12.73 12.32
N PHE A 158 4.28 13.03 11.09
CA PHE A 158 5.66 13.28 10.68
C PHE A 158 5.83 14.79 10.49
N ASP A 159 6.49 15.41 11.46
CA ASP A 159 6.80 16.84 11.44
C ASP A 159 8.32 17.02 11.33
N PRO A 160 8.82 18.15 10.79
CA PRO A 160 10.26 18.38 10.64
C PRO A 160 11.06 18.25 11.94
N ASP A 161 10.47 18.61 13.08
CA ASP A 161 11.17 18.61 14.38
C ASP A 161 11.07 17.26 15.11
N SER A 162 10.03 16.47 14.83
CA SER A 162 9.73 15.26 15.57
C SER A 162 8.74 14.32 14.89
N LEU A 163 8.83 13.06 15.29
CA LEU A 163 7.83 12.04 15.07
C LEU A 163 6.85 12.01 16.24
N HIS A 164 5.56 12.22 15.98
CA HIS A 164 4.50 12.06 16.97
C HIS A 164 3.85 10.69 16.79
N ILE A 165 3.72 9.93 17.87
CA ILE A 165 3.10 8.60 17.88
C ILE A 165 2.17 8.52 19.08
N PHE A 166 0.88 8.35 18.81
CA PHE A 166 -0.22 8.49 19.76
C PHE A 166 -0.11 9.85 20.47
N ASN A 167 0.28 9.86 21.74
CA ASN A 167 0.48 11.07 22.54
C ASN A 167 1.96 11.33 22.88
N LYS A 168 2.88 10.62 22.23
CA LYS A 168 4.32 10.74 22.47
C LYS A 168 5.00 11.48 21.35
N LYS A 169 5.77 12.52 21.70
CA LYS A 169 6.67 13.23 20.79
C LYS A 169 8.08 12.65 20.90
N ILE A 170 8.67 12.25 19.79
CA ILE A 170 10.05 11.76 19.69
C ILE A 170 10.80 12.67 18.72
N SER A 171 11.78 13.43 19.22
CA SER A 171 12.66 14.21 18.34
C SER A 171 13.44 13.28 17.41
N TRP A 172 13.65 13.69 16.15
CA TRP A 172 14.45 12.91 15.19
C TRP A 172 15.88 12.65 15.65
N ASN A 173 16.42 13.54 16.49
CA ASN A 173 17.75 13.38 17.10
C ASN A 173 17.78 12.27 18.15
N HIS A 174 16.65 11.97 18.79
CA HIS A 174 16.55 10.90 19.78
C HIS A 174 16.11 9.56 19.17
N LEU A 175 15.58 9.56 17.95
CA LEU A 175 15.30 8.32 17.23
C LEU A 175 16.64 7.73 16.77
N ILE A 176 17.01 6.54 17.25
CA ILE A 176 18.27 5.88 16.91
C ILE A 176 18.11 5.16 15.57
N ASP A 177 17.18 4.20 15.52
CA ASP A 177 16.91 3.38 14.33
C ASP A 177 15.47 2.84 14.37
N TRP A 178 15.07 2.20 13.29
CA TRP A 178 13.81 1.47 13.19
C TRP A 178 14.01 0.12 12.49
N GLN A 179 13.17 -0.84 12.84
CA GLN A 179 13.19 -2.18 12.26
C GLN A 179 11.77 -2.60 11.89
N TYR A 180 11.59 -3.06 10.65
CA TYR A 180 10.36 -3.74 10.26
C TYR A 180 10.44 -5.21 10.68
N ASN A 181 9.44 -5.67 11.44
CA ASN A 181 9.29 -7.08 11.77
C ASN A 181 8.11 -7.65 11.00
N ALA A 182 8.41 -8.57 10.08
CA ALA A 182 7.40 -9.35 9.40
C ALA A 182 6.58 -10.15 10.43
N GLY A 183 5.26 -10.00 10.35
CA GLY A 183 4.34 -10.77 11.18
C GLY A 183 4.36 -12.24 10.78
N GLY A 184 4.30 -13.13 11.76
CA GLY A 184 4.13 -14.57 11.54
C GLY A 184 2.67 -14.95 11.33
N LYS A 185 2.36 -16.25 11.43
CA LYS A 185 0.97 -16.76 11.35
C LYS A 185 0.07 -16.22 12.46
N THR A 186 0.65 -15.90 13.62
CA THR A 186 -0.08 -15.50 14.84
C THR A 186 0.19 -14.06 15.25
N THR A 187 1.21 -13.41 14.68
CA THR A 187 1.64 -12.06 15.05
C THR A 187 1.44 -11.10 13.90
N SER A 188 0.87 -9.92 14.17
CA SER A 188 0.76 -8.88 13.17
C SER A 188 2.13 -8.25 12.88
N SER A 189 2.35 -7.87 11.61
CA SER A 189 3.54 -7.10 11.25
C SER A 189 3.60 -5.80 12.03
N ASN A 190 4.79 -5.44 12.50
CA ASN A 190 5.01 -4.23 13.27
C ASN A 190 6.29 -3.53 12.82
N VAL A 191 6.41 -2.26 13.21
CA VAL A 191 7.66 -1.51 13.12
C VAL A 191 8.11 -1.20 14.54
N THR A 192 9.31 -1.64 14.89
CA THR A 192 9.94 -1.30 16.18
C THR A 192 10.80 -0.06 15.98
N LEU A 193 10.59 0.95 16.81
CA LEU A 193 11.43 2.14 16.90
C LEU A 193 12.34 2.03 18.11
N TYR A 194 13.62 2.32 17.92
CA TYR A 194 14.63 2.44 18.97
C TYR A 194 14.90 3.92 19.19
N TYR A 195 14.71 4.44 20.40
CA TYR A 195 14.91 5.85 20.70
C TYR A 195 15.47 6.07 22.11
N GLN A 196 16.15 7.19 22.31
CA GLN A 196 16.63 7.63 23.62
C GLN A 196 15.55 8.42 24.36
N ASN A 197 15.34 8.12 25.63
CA ASN A 197 14.52 8.95 26.53
C ASN A 197 15.32 10.18 27.01
N ALA A 198 14.70 11.03 27.83
CA ALA A 198 15.36 12.19 28.42
C ALA A 198 16.53 11.81 29.36
N GLN A 199 16.59 10.57 29.82
CA GLN A 199 17.63 10.00 30.68
C GLN A 199 18.73 9.29 29.88
N LEU A 200 18.71 9.37 28.54
CA LEU A 200 19.65 8.69 27.62
C LEU A 200 19.57 7.16 27.61
N ASP A 201 18.54 6.56 28.23
CA ASP A 201 18.26 5.14 28.11
C ASP A 201 17.65 4.82 26.75
N ILE A 202 18.10 3.71 26.17
CA ILE A 202 17.50 3.16 24.95
C ILE A 202 16.16 2.51 25.31
N LYS A 203 15.10 2.98 24.65
CA LYS A 203 13.75 2.43 24.75
C LYS A 203 13.27 1.97 23.38
N THR A 204 12.36 1.00 23.40
CA THR A 204 11.71 0.46 22.20
C THR A 204 10.23 0.82 22.18
N MET A 205 9.69 1.12 21.01
CA MET A 205 8.25 1.29 20.79
C MET A 205 7.82 0.46 19.59
N ASN A 206 6.80 -0.38 19.78
CA ASN A 206 6.25 -1.20 18.71
C ASN A 206 5.00 -0.55 18.13
N ILE A 207 4.99 -0.38 16.81
CA ILE A 207 3.89 0.17 16.04
C ILE A 207 3.25 -0.97 15.25
N GLU A 208 2.04 -1.38 15.63
CA GLU A 208 1.32 -2.43 14.90
C GLU A 208 0.74 -1.89 13.58
N LEU A 209 1.13 -2.44 12.44
CA LEU A 209 0.68 -1.94 11.13
C LEU A 209 -0.81 -2.22 10.84
N LYS A 210 -1.39 -3.25 11.48
CA LYS A 210 -2.79 -3.63 11.27
C LYS A 210 -3.78 -2.52 11.67
N THR A 211 -3.40 -1.68 12.63
CA THR A 211 -4.27 -0.65 13.22
C THR A 211 -4.14 0.69 12.50
N LEU A 212 -3.19 0.84 11.59
CA LEU A 212 -2.90 2.10 10.91
C LEU A 212 -3.42 2.13 9.48
N ASN A 213 -3.89 3.30 9.05
CA ASN A 213 -4.30 3.54 7.66
C ASN A 213 -3.11 4.00 6.79
N ILE A 214 -2.04 3.21 6.76
CA ILE A 214 -0.87 3.45 5.91
C ILE A 214 -0.33 2.12 5.39
N SER A 215 0.24 2.11 4.18
CA SER A 215 0.94 0.92 3.70
C SER A 215 2.29 0.77 4.40
N LYS A 216 2.81 -0.47 4.46
CA LYS A 216 4.14 -0.73 5.06
C LYS A 216 5.25 0.05 4.35
N ILE A 217 5.14 0.20 3.03
CA ILE A 217 6.15 0.85 2.19
C ILE A 217 6.14 2.35 2.49
N ASP A 218 4.96 2.98 2.50
CA ASP A 218 4.85 4.42 2.74
C ASP A 218 5.33 4.79 4.15
N LEU A 219 5.02 3.98 5.16
CA LEU A 219 5.47 4.24 6.53
C LEU A 219 7.00 4.18 6.63
N VAL A 220 7.62 3.15 6.04
CA VAL A 220 9.07 2.99 6.04
C VAL A 220 9.76 4.07 5.21
N LEU A 221 9.16 4.47 4.09
CA LEU A 221 9.62 5.56 3.24
C LEU A 221 9.64 6.88 4.02
N LEU A 222 8.55 7.19 4.73
CA LEU A 222 8.46 8.37 5.59
C LEU A 222 9.47 8.33 6.74
N LEU A 223 9.59 7.21 7.46
CA LEU A 223 10.56 7.04 8.54
C LEU A 223 11.99 7.25 8.05
N THR A 224 12.34 6.64 6.92
CA THR A 224 13.67 6.77 6.31
C THR A 224 13.94 8.23 5.95
N VAL A 225 13.04 8.85 5.19
CA VAL A 225 13.23 10.19 4.65
C VAL A 225 13.31 11.24 5.75
N PHE A 226 12.42 11.18 6.74
CA PHE A 226 12.45 12.14 7.84
C PHE A 226 13.64 11.92 8.77
N LYS A 227 13.98 10.66 9.09
CA LYS A 227 15.13 10.37 9.95
C LYS A 227 16.44 10.82 9.31
N GLU A 228 16.63 10.55 8.03
CA GLU A 228 17.86 10.92 7.32
C GLU A 228 17.98 12.44 7.11
N LYS A 229 16.85 13.13 6.91
CA LYS A 229 16.87 14.57 6.67
C LYS A 229 16.92 15.42 7.94
N TYR A 230 16.21 15.01 8.98
CA TYR A 230 16.01 15.81 10.21
C TYR A 230 16.68 15.20 11.43
N GLY A 231 17.00 13.91 11.41
CA GLY A 231 17.83 13.31 12.43
C GLY A 231 19.27 13.73 12.19
N GLN A 232 19.81 14.58 13.06
CA GLN A 232 21.24 14.87 13.02
C GLN A 232 22.00 13.54 13.09
N SER A 233 22.91 13.34 12.13
CA SER A 233 23.80 12.20 12.16
C SER A 233 24.73 12.40 13.36
N VAL A 234 24.38 11.82 14.51
CA VAL A 234 25.34 11.64 15.60
C VAL A 234 26.27 10.52 15.15
N TYR A 235 27.24 10.88 14.31
CA TYR A 235 28.45 10.11 14.05
C TYR A 235 29.63 10.93 14.57
#